data_AF-A0A7X6VK00-F1
#
_entry.id   AF-A0A7X6VK00-F1
#
_cell.length_a   1.000
_cell.length_b   1.000
_cell.length_c   1.000
_cell.angle_alpha   90.00
_cell.angle_beta   90.00
_cell.angle_gamma   90.00
#
_symmetry.space_group_name_H-M   'P 1'
#
loop_
_entity.id
_entity.type
_entity.pdbx_description
1 polymer ?
#
loop_
_entity_poly.entity_id
_entity_poly.type
_entity_poly.pdbx_seq_one_letter_code
_entity_poly.pdbx_strand_id
1 'polypeptide(L)'
;MKRTGVFVAAVIACMVLLSGAAFAKTVEFKFAHSGSLEHQYHIGAEHFKKLVEEKSGGEMKVTIFPQGQLGGERDLAEGVRMGTVEIGSASPGNMAGFAPELELFGVPFLFQTNKQVYTALDGEVGEYFNKILLDKGFMNLAYWEVGFRNMTNNVRPVKTPEDMKGLKIRVQESKIKVELIKSL
;
A
#
# COMPACT_ATOMS: atom_id res chain seq x y z
N MET A 1 68.57 -10.82 0.77
CA MET A 1 67.40 -11.69 0.50
C MET A 1 66.36 -11.72 1.63
N LYS A 2 66.69 -11.50 2.91
CA LYS A 2 65.70 -11.53 4.01
C LYS A 2 64.79 -10.29 4.15
N ARG A 3 65.21 -9.13 3.62
CA ARG A 3 64.46 -7.86 3.71
C ARG A 3 63.29 -7.75 2.72
N THR A 4 63.39 -8.42 1.58
CA THR A 4 62.36 -8.43 0.53
C THR A 4 61.13 -9.24 0.96
N GLY A 5 61.30 -10.33 1.71
CA GLY A 5 60.19 -11.15 2.21
C GLY A 5 59.33 -10.44 3.27
N VAL A 6 59.94 -9.60 4.11
CA VAL A 6 59.23 -8.82 5.13
C VAL A 6 58.36 -7.72 4.51
N PHE A 7 58.86 -7.09 3.43
CA PHE A 7 58.10 -6.06 2.71
C PHE A 7 56.89 -6.64 1.96
N VAL A 8 57.03 -7.82 1.34
CA VAL A 8 55.92 -8.49 0.65
C VAL A 8 54.85 -8.96 1.63
N ALA A 9 55.24 -9.49 2.79
CA ALA A 9 54.29 -9.92 3.83
C ALA A 9 53.50 -8.73 4.42
N ALA A 10 54.13 -7.57 4.61
CA ALA A 10 53.46 -6.38 5.13
C ALA A 10 52.45 -5.79 4.12
N VAL A 11 52.75 -5.85 2.82
CA VAL A 11 51.86 -5.38 1.75
C VAL A 11 50.64 -6.30 1.59
N ILE A 12 50.80 -7.63 1.73
CA ILE A 12 49.69 -8.58 1.73
C ILE A 12 48.81 -8.39 2.97
N ALA A 13 49.41 -8.18 4.16
CA ALA A 13 48.65 -7.92 5.39
C ALA A 13 47.84 -6.62 5.33
N CYS A 14 48.35 -5.56 4.67
CA CYS A 14 47.57 -4.35 4.41
C CYS A 14 46.42 -4.55 3.43
N MET A 15 46.59 -5.39 2.40
CA MET A 15 45.50 -5.69 1.46
C MET A 15 44.36 -6.52 2.08
N VAL A 16 44.66 -7.40 3.05
CA VAL A 16 43.63 -8.15 3.81
C VAL A 16 42.89 -7.28 4.83
N LEU A 17 43.48 -6.16 5.26
CA LEU A 17 42.81 -5.17 6.11
C LEU A 17 41.97 -4.16 5.30
N LEU A 18 42.22 -4.05 3.98
CA LEU A 18 41.46 -3.22 3.04
C LEU A 18 40.30 -3.94 2.37
N SER A 19 40.13 -5.25 2.57
CA SER A 19 38.83 -5.92 2.44
C SER A 19 37.92 -5.48 3.58
N GLY A 20 37.60 -4.18 3.59
CA GLY A 20 36.56 -3.61 4.43
C GLY A 20 35.30 -4.41 4.21
N ALA A 21 34.62 -4.74 5.31
CA ALA A 21 33.28 -5.27 5.26
C ALA A 21 32.47 -4.43 4.27
N ALA A 22 32.09 -5.01 3.14
CA ALA A 22 31.10 -4.43 2.27
C ALA A 22 29.81 -4.39 3.09
N PHE A 23 29.59 -3.28 3.82
CA PHE A 23 28.31 -3.03 4.45
C PHE A 23 27.29 -3.01 3.33
N ALA A 24 26.46 -4.05 3.27
CA ALA A 24 25.34 -4.11 2.35
C ALA A 24 24.56 -2.80 2.49
N LYS A 25 24.34 -2.10 1.37
CA LYS A 25 23.62 -0.83 1.38
C LYS A 25 22.22 -1.09 1.92
N THR A 26 21.90 -0.48 3.06
CA THR A 26 20.55 -0.52 3.62
C THR A 26 19.54 -0.05 2.56
N VAL A 27 18.51 -0.84 2.34
CA VAL A 27 17.40 -0.50 1.44
C VAL A 27 16.33 0.19 2.26
N GLU A 28 16.04 1.45 1.92
CA GLU A 28 14.98 2.22 2.57
C GLU A 28 13.70 2.16 1.74
N PHE A 29 12.59 1.89 2.41
CA PHE A 29 11.24 1.90 1.85
C PHE A 29 10.42 2.99 2.52
N LYS A 30 9.78 3.84 1.73
CA LYS A 30 8.73 4.74 2.20
C LYS A 30 7.40 3.99 2.13
N PHE A 31 6.73 3.87 3.27
CA PHE A 31 5.36 3.37 3.35
C PHE A 31 4.44 4.56 3.65
N ALA A 32 3.70 5.01 2.65
CA ALA A 32 2.74 6.11 2.80
C ALA A 32 1.28 5.63 2.91
N HIS A 33 0.49 6.30 3.74
CA HIS A 33 -0.96 6.08 3.80
C HIS A 33 -1.75 7.34 4.21
N SER A 34 -3.04 7.35 3.90
CA SER A 34 -3.95 8.48 4.18
C SER A 34 -4.54 8.48 5.60
N GLY A 35 -4.55 7.32 6.28
CA GLY A 35 -5.17 7.16 7.60
C GLY A 35 -4.48 7.93 8.73
N SER A 36 -5.23 8.22 9.81
CA SER A 36 -4.70 8.75 11.07
C SER A 36 -3.78 7.74 11.77
N LEU A 37 -3.13 8.15 12.87
CA LEU A 37 -2.28 7.24 13.66
C LEU A 37 -3.09 6.14 14.38
N GLU A 38 -4.39 6.34 14.57
CA GLU A 38 -5.29 5.34 15.15
C GLU A 38 -5.96 4.47 14.08
N HIS A 39 -5.82 4.83 12.81
CA HIS A 39 -6.42 4.08 11.71
C HIS A 39 -5.72 2.73 11.53
N GLN A 40 -6.47 1.69 11.16
CA GLN A 40 -5.92 0.34 10.98
C GLN A 40 -4.77 0.28 9.95
N TYR A 41 -4.72 1.23 9.01
CA TYR A 41 -3.58 1.37 8.11
C TYR A 41 -2.27 1.65 8.83
N HIS A 42 -2.29 2.53 9.83
CA HIS A 42 -1.10 2.88 10.59
C HIS A 42 -0.65 1.72 11.48
N ILE A 43 -1.61 1.10 12.17
CA ILE A 43 -1.35 -0.07 13.02
C ILE A 43 -0.69 -1.20 12.20
N GLY A 44 -1.23 -1.48 11.00
CA GLY A 44 -0.65 -2.46 10.08
C GLY A 44 0.73 -2.05 9.55
N ALA A 45 0.95 -0.78 9.22
CA ALA A 45 2.22 -0.28 8.72
C ALA A 45 3.34 -0.36 9.78
N GLU A 46 3.06 -0.01 11.03
CA GLU A 46 4.01 -0.15 12.15
C GLU A 46 4.37 -1.62 12.38
N HIS A 47 3.39 -2.52 12.31
CA HIS A 47 3.65 -3.96 12.40
C HIS A 47 4.49 -4.48 11.22
N PHE A 48 4.18 -4.04 10.00
CA PHE A 48 4.95 -4.35 8.80
C PHE A 48 6.39 -3.87 8.92
N LYS A 49 6.62 -2.61 9.33
CA LYS A 49 7.94 -2.03 9.59
C LYS A 49 8.73 -2.92 10.55
N LYS A 50 8.15 -3.23 11.72
CA LYS A 50 8.79 -4.10 12.71
C LYS A 50 9.22 -5.44 12.09
N LEU A 51 8.30 -6.13 11.41
CA LEU A 51 8.58 -7.45 10.83
C LEU A 51 9.63 -7.40 9.72
N VAL A 52 9.60 -6.39 8.86
CA VAL A 52 10.57 -6.25 7.75
C VAL A 52 11.96 -5.96 8.29
N GLU A 53 12.08 -5.03 9.24
CA GLU A 53 13.37 -4.68 9.83
C GLU A 53 13.96 -5.85 10.62
N GLU A 54 13.14 -6.59 11.39
CA GLU A 54 13.57 -7.77 12.15
C GLU A 54 14.00 -8.92 11.21
N LYS A 55 13.16 -9.26 10.23
CA LYS A 55 13.42 -10.40 9.33
C LYS A 55 14.54 -10.15 8.33
N SER A 56 14.82 -8.89 8.01
CA SER A 56 15.95 -8.51 7.15
C SER A 56 17.27 -8.36 7.91
N GLY A 57 17.31 -8.59 9.23
CA GLY A 57 18.51 -8.33 10.03
C GLY A 57 18.94 -6.86 10.03
N GLY A 58 18.00 -5.94 9.76
CA GLY A 58 18.25 -4.51 9.64
C GLY A 58 18.71 -4.03 8.26
N GLU A 59 18.84 -4.91 7.26
CA GLU A 59 19.22 -4.54 5.89
C GLU A 59 18.11 -3.76 5.16
N MET A 60 16.85 -3.95 5.55
CA MET A 60 15.72 -3.17 5.08
C MET A 60 15.23 -2.23 6.19
N LYS A 61 14.94 -0.99 5.84
CA LYS A 61 14.38 0.02 6.75
C LYS A 61 13.11 0.61 6.17
N VAL A 62 12.08 0.75 7.00
CA VAL A 62 10.78 1.27 6.56
C VAL A 62 10.49 2.60 7.25
N THR A 63 10.27 3.66 6.49
CA THR A 63 9.84 4.96 7.03
C THR A 63 8.38 5.18 6.69
N ILE A 64 7.55 5.36 7.71
CA ILE A 64 6.10 5.47 7.57
C ILE A 64 5.70 6.95 7.44
N PHE A 65 4.90 7.26 6.43
CA PHE A 65 4.34 8.59 6.15
C PHE A 65 2.80 8.53 6.27
N PRO A 66 2.23 8.75 7.46
CA PRO A 66 0.80 8.65 7.70
C PRO A 66 0.06 9.93 7.28
N GLN A 67 -1.26 9.96 7.50
CA GLN A 67 -2.10 11.16 7.40
C GLN A 67 -2.05 11.89 6.04
N GLY A 68 -1.70 11.17 4.96
CA GLY A 68 -1.60 11.76 3.63
C GLY A 68 -0.45 12.76 3.47
N GLN A 69 0.62 12.65 4.27
CA GLN A 69 1.81 13.49 4.17
C GLN A 69 2.42 13.52 2.76
N LEU A 70 2.26 12.43 2.00
CA LEU A 70 2.74 12.29 0.62
C LEU A 70 1.59 12.27 -0.41
N GLY A 71 0.39 12.73 -0.05
CA GLY A 71 -0.78 12.80 -0.92
C GLY A 71 -1.89 11.81 -0.59
N GLY A 72 -2.98 11.87 -1.36
CA GLY A 72 -4.10 10.95 -1.26
C GLY A 72 -3.81 9.61 -1.93
N GLU A 73 -4.68 8.61 -1.74
CA GLU A 73 -4.46 7.24 -2.27
C GLU A 73 -4.20 7.19 -3.78
N ARG A 74 -4.83 8.08 -4.56
CA ARG A 74 -4.62 8.21 -6.00
C ARG A 74 -3.19 8.69 -6.30
N ASP A 75 -2.74 9.74 -5.62
CA ASP A 75 -1.38 10.29 -5.75
C ASP A 75 -0.33 9.26 -5.32
N LEU A 76 -0.61 8.51 -4.25
CA LEU A 76 0.26 7.43 -3.77
C LEU A 76 0.37 6.31 -4.81
N ALA A 77 -0.71 5.92 -5.48
CA ALA A 77 -0.64 4.95 -6.57
C ALA A 77 0.22 5.47 -7.74
N GLU A 78 0.11 6.74 -8.10
CA GLU A 78 1.01 7.34 -9.10
C GLU A 78 2.47 7.32 -8.62
N GLY A 79 2.71 7.67 -7.36
CA GLY A 79 4.03 7.66 -6.75
C GLY A 79 4.67 6.28 -6.71
N VAL A 80 3.91 5.22 -6.39
CA VAL A 80 4.37 3.82 -6.44
C VAL A 80 4.77 3.43 -7.85
N ARG A 81 3.93 3.73 -8.84
CA ARG A 81 4.24 3.40 -10.24
C ARG A 81 5.46 4.17 -10.77
N MET A 82 5.69 5.39 -10.29
CA MET A 82 6.87 6.19 -10.62
C MET A 82 8.12 5.84 -9.78
N GLY A 83 7.97 5.05 -8.71
CA GLY A 83 9.04 4.72 -7.78
C GLY A 83 9.48 5.88 -6.87
N THR A 84 8.64 6.89 -6.65
CA THR A 84 8.94 8.00 -5.70
C THR A 84 8.57 7.65 -4.25
N VAL A 85 7.67 6.68 -4.09
CA VAL A 85 7.26 6.02 -2.84
C VAL A 85 7.23 4.52 -3.12
N GLU A 86 7.82 3.70 -2.27
CA GLU A 86 7.92 2.26 -2.55
C GLU A 86 6.66 1.48 -2.18
N ILE A 87 5.93 1.91 -1.14
CA ILE A 87 4.72 1.24 -0.65
C ILE A 87 3.63 2.28 -0.35
N GLY A 88 2.44 2.08 -0.89
CA GLY A 88 1.29 2.95 -0.68
C GLY A 88 0.02 2.15 -0.35
N SER A 89 -0.80 2.67 0.56
CA SER A 89 -2.17 2.15 0.73
C SER A 89 -3.10 2.75 -0.33
N ALA A 90 -3.92 1.93 -0.99
CA ALA A 90 -4.94 2.41 -1.90
C ALA A 90 -6.20 1.55 -1.86
N SER A 91 -7.37 2.19 -1.85
CA SER A 91 -8.64 1.49 -1.99
C SER A 91 -8.95 1.16 -3.45
N PRO A 92 -9.71 0.08 -3.75
CA PRO A 92 -10.04 -0.31 -5.12
C PRO A 92 -10.64 0.81 -5.96
N GLY A 93 -11.46 1.66 -5.35
CA GLY A 93 -12.09 2.80 -6.04
C GLY A 93 -11.10 3.86 -6.52
N ASN A 94 -10.02 4.11 -5.78
CA ASN A 94 -8.98 5.07 -6.19
C ASN A 94 -7.95 4.42 -7.15
N MET A 95 -7.93 3.09 -7.22
CA MET A 95 -7.12 2.33 -8.18
C MET A 95 -7.80 2.10 -9.53
N ALA A 96 -9.11 2.33 -9.62
CA ALA A 96 -9.91 2.11 -10.84
C ALA A 96 -9.40 2.86 -12.08
N GLY A 97 -8.76 4.03 -11.89
CA GLY A 97 -8.12 4.77 -12.99
C GLY A 97 -6.91 4.07 -13.61
N PHE A 98 -6.27 3.14 -12.89
CA PHE A 98 -5.12 2.35 -13.35
C PHE A 98 -5.51 0.94 -13.78
N ALA A 99 -6.41 0.31 -13.02
CA ALA A 99 -6.96 -1.01 -13.24
C ALA A 99 -8.49 -0.93 -13.16
N PRO A 100 -9.18 -0.65 -14.29
CA PRO A 100 -10.64 -0.48 -14.32
C PRO A 100 -11.42 -1.69 -13.80
N GLU A 101 -10.83 -2.88 -13.84
CA GLU A 101 -11.41 -4.12 -13.34
C GLU A 101 -11.74 -4.05 -11.84
N LEU A 102 -11.01 -3.22 -11.07
CA LEU A 102 -11.25 -3.00 -9.65
C LEU A 102 -12.57 -2.26 -9.35
N GLU A 103 -13.21 -1.67 -10.35
CA GLU A 103 -14.57 -1.14 -10.23
C GLU A 103 -15.56 -2.22 -9.78
N LEU A 104 -15.28 -3.51 -10.00
CA LEU A 104 -16.10 -4.61 -9.49
C LEU A 104 -16.38 -4.47 -7.98
N PHE A 105 -15.38 -4.06 -7.20
CA PHE A 105 -15.52 -3.84 -5.75
C PHE A 105 -16.34 -2.59 -5.38
N GLY A 106 -16.69 -1.77 -6.37
CA GLY A 106 -17.62 -0.65 -6.23
C GLY A 106 -19.09 -1.05 -6.40
N VAL A 107 -19.38 -2.26 -6.87
CA VAL A 107 -20.77 -2.73 -7.08
C VAL A 107 -21.50 -2.80 -5.73
N PRO A 108 -22.62 -2.06 -5.57
CA PRO A 108 -23.37 -2.04 -4.31
C PRO A 108 -23.88 -3.43 -3.94
N PHE A 109 -23.77 -3.79 -2.66
CA PHE A 109 -24.27 -5.04 -2.08
C PHE A 109 -23.71 -6.34 -2.71
N LEU A 110 -22.59 -6.26 -3.43
CA LEU A 110 -21.90 -7.42 -4.01
C LEU A 110 -21.54 -8.47 -2.95
N PHE A 111 -21.05 -8.01 -1.79
CA PHE A 111 -20.75 -8.85 -0.64
C PHE A 111 -21.74 -8.56 0.49
N GLN A 112 -22.20 -9.62 1.15
CA GLN A 112 -23.14 -9.53 2.27
C GLN A 112 -22.45 -9.65 3.63
N THR A 113 -21.26 -10.27 3.67
CA THR A 113 -20.53 -10.49 4.92
C THR A 113 -19.03 -10.32 4.71
N ASN A 114 -18.31 -9.95 5.77
CA ASN A 114 -16.85 -9.90 5.77
C ASN A 114 -16.22 -11.25 5.38
N LYS A 115 -16.82 -12.37 5.83
CA LYS A 115 -16.33 -13.71 5.48
C LYS A 115 -16.31 -13.96 3.97
N GLN A 116 -17.35 -13.51 3.26
CA GLN A 116 -17.39 -13.61 1.79
C GLN A 116 -16.28 -12.77 1.14
N VAL A 117 -16.04 -11.57 1.66
CA VAL A 117 -14.96 -10.69 1.19
C VAL A 117 -13.60 -11.37 1.36
N TYR A 118 -13.28 -11.85 2.57
CA TYR A 118 -11.99 -12.50 2.82
C TYR A 118 -11.83 -13.77 1.98
N THR A 119 -12.85 -14.62 1.90
CA THR A 119 -12.78 -15.86 1.10
C THR A 119 -12.54 -15.56 -0.38
N ALA A 120 -13.11 -14.49 -0.91
CA ALA A 120 -12.85 -14.07 -2.29
C ALA A 120 -11.43 -13.52 -2.47
N LEU A 121 -11.01 -12.57 -1.61
CA LEU A 121 -9.73 -11.87 -1.73
C LEU A 121 -8.52 -12.74 -1.35
N ASP A 122 -8.69 -13.74 -0.50
CA ASP A 122 -7.65 -14.72 -0.16
C ASP A 122 -7.64 -15.91 -1.13
N GLY A 123 -8.59 -15.96 -2.07
CA GLY A 123 -8.76 -17.04 -3.05
C GLY A 123 -8.49 -16.62 -4.49
N GLU A 124 -9.11 -17.32 -5.43
CA GLU A 124 -8.89 -17.14 -6.88
C GLU A 124 -9.24 -15.73 -7.38
N VAL A 125 -10.22 -15.07 -6.75
CA VAL A 125 -10.60 -13.69 -7.12
C VAL A 125 -9.48 -12.73 -6.75
N GLY A 126 -8.90 -12.84 -5.55
CA GLY A 126 -7.74 -12.05 -5.15
C GLY A 126 -6.54 -12.26 -6.06
N GLU A 127 -6.24 -13.51 -6.39
CA GLU A 127 -5.14 -13.86 -7.32
C GLU A 127 -5.36 -13.33 -8.73
N TYR A 128 -6.61 -13.34 -9.21
CA TYR A 128 -6.97 -12.72 -10.49
C TYR A 128 -6.64 -11.22 -10.49
N PHE A 129 -7.02 -10.48 -9.44
CA PHE A 129 -6.72 -9.05 -9.34
C PHE A 129 -5.25 -8.76 -9.08
N ASN A 130 -4.53 -9.63 -8.36
CA ASN A 130 -3.08 -9.51 -8.16
C ASN A 130 -2.33 -9.52 -9.51
N LYS A 131 -2.72 -10.41 -10.43
CA LYS A 131 -2.15 -10.47 -11.78
C LYS A 131 -2.42 -9.21 -12.57
N ILE A 132 -3.67 -8.73 -12.55
CA ILE A 132 -4.03 -7.46 -13.22
C ILE A 132 -3.20 -6.30 -12.68
N LEU A 133 -3.13 -6.16 -11.35
CA LEU A 133 -2.36 -5.11 -10.70
C LEU A 133 -0.88 -5.18 -11.10
N LEU A 134 -0.31 -6.38 -11.12
CA LEU A 134 1.08 -6.60 -11.52
C LEU A 134 1.32 -6.15 -12.97
N ASP A 135 0.43 -6.51 -13.90
CA ASP A 135 0.48 -6.07 -15.29
C ASP A 135 0.35 -4.54 -15.45
N LYS A 136 -0.27 -3.86 -14.48
CA LYS A 136 -0.34 -2.39 -14.41
C LYS A 136 0.84 -1.74 -13.67
N GLY A 137 1.83 -2.53 -13.25
CA GLY A 137 3.02 -2.05 -12.55
C GLY A 137 2.86 -1.94 -11.03
N PHE A 138 1.92 -2.68 -10.44
CA PHE A 138 1.66 -2.68 -9.00
C PHE A 138 1.81 -4.08 -8.42
N MET A 139 2.78 -4.26 -7.52
CA MET A 139 2.85 -5.49 -6.72
C MET A 139 1.94 -5.34 -5.50
N ASN A 140 0.80 -6.04 -5.51
CA ASN A 140 -0.08 -6.08 -4.34
C ASN A 140 0.54 -6.97 -3.25
N LEU A 141 0.80 -6.40 -2.07
CA LEU A 141 1.41 -7.13 -0.96
C LEU A 141 0.38 -7.86 -0.10
N ALA A 142 -0.80 -7.26 0.10
CA ALA A 142 -1.87 -7.81 0.91
C ALA A 142 -3.18 -7.04 0.69
N TYR A 143 -4.31 -7.71 0.93
CA TYR A 143 -5.62 -7.06 1.03
C TYR A 143 -5.91 -6.66 2.48
N TRP A 144 -6.26 -5.40 2.69
CA TRP A 144 -6.58 -4.86 4.01
C TRP A 144 -8.05 -4.46 4.09
N GLU A 145 -8.63 -4.59 5.29
CA GLU A 145 -10.01 -4.20 5.53
C GLU A 145 -10.13 -2.75 6.05
N VAL A 146 -11.12 -2.04 5.50
CA VAL A 146 -11.66 -0.80 6.09
C VAL A 146 -13.11 -0.99 6.56
N GLY A 147 -13.80 -2.00 6.03
CA GLY A 147 -15.18 -2.36 6.36
C GLY A 147 -16.20 -1.91 5.31
N PHE A 148 -17.47 -2.21 5.57
CA PHE A 148 -18.59 -1.78 4.74
C PHE A 148 -18.84 -0.28 4.87
N ARG A 149 -19.14 0.38 3.74
CA ARG A 149 -19.34 1.82 3.70
C ARG A 149 -20.76 2.18 4.14
N ASN A 150 -20.87 3.20 4.98
CA ASN A 150 -22.14 3.76 5.43
C ASN A 150 -22.31 5.18 4.89
N MET A 151 -23.56 5.60 4.65
CA MET A 151 -23.88 6.96 4.23
C MET A 151 -23.94 7.89 5.44
N THR A 152 -23.29 9.05 5.36
CA THR A 152 -23.35 10.09 6.38
C THR A 152 -23.54 11.45 5.70
N ASN A 153 -24.25 12.37 6.37
CA ASN A 153 -24.42 13.74 5.92
C ASN A 153 -24.75 14.65 7.11
N ASN A 154 -24.66 15.97 6.91
CA ASN A 154 -24.92 16.99 7.93
C ASN A 154 -26.30 17.67 7.80
N VAL A 155 -27.21 17.13 6.99
CA VAL A 155 -28.51 17.74 6.65
C VAL A 155 -29.66 17.02 7.36
N ARG A 156 -29.76 15.69 7.22
CA ARG A 156 -30.88 14.90 7.74
C ARG A 156 -30.52 13.40 7.87
N PRO A 157 -31.24 12.64 8.72
CA PRO A 157 -31.17 11.18 8.70
C PRO A 157 -31.56 10.61 7.32
N VAL A 158 -30.95 9.49 6.93
CA VAL A 158 -31.30 8.73 5.72
C VAL A 158 -31.84 7.38 6.16
N LYS A 159 -33.15 7.16 5.97
CA LYS A 159 -33.84 5.91 6.33
C LYS A 159 -34.32 5.15 5.10
N THR A 160 -34.64 5.87 4.01
CA THR A 160 -35.00 5.28 2.72
C THR A 160 -34.14 5.89 1.61
N PRO A 161 -34.07 5.27 0.42
CA PRO A 161 -33.36 5.85 -0.72
C PRO A 161 -33.80 7.27 -1.06
N GLU A 162 -35.09 7.59 -0.96
CA GLU A 162 -35.66 8.91 -1.29
C GLU A 162 -35.07 10.05 -0.43
N ASP A 163 -34.63 9.73 0.79
CA ASP A 163 -33.97 10.70 1.67
C ASP A 163 -32.62 11.18 1.11
N MET A 164 -32.04 10.48 0.12
CA MET A 164 -30.79 10.88 -0.55
C MET A 164 -30.99 12.02 -1.55
N LYS A 165 -32.22 12.23 -2.03
CA LYS A 165 -32.51 13.20 -3.09
C LYS A 165 -32.05 14.61 -2.72
N GLY A 166 -31.21 15.20 -3.57
CA GLY A 166 -30.68 16.55 -3.38
C GLY A 166 -29.56 16.68 -2.34
N LEU A 167 -29.13 15.58 -1.71
CA LEU A 167 -27.89 15.58 -0.92
C LEU A 167 -26.68 15.64 -1.87
N LYS A 168 -25.69 16.45 -1.51
CA LYS A 168 -24.38 16.45 -2.18
C LYS A 168 -23.44 15.52 -1.43
N ILE A 169 -23.20 14.33 -1.98
CA ILE A 169 -22.36 13.30 -1.35
C ILE A 169 -21.02 13.20 -2.08
N ARG A 170 -19.92 13.33 -1.33
CA ARG A 170 -18.57 13.08 -1.85
C ARG A 170 -18.36 11.58 -2.01
N VAL A 171 -17.85 11.16 -3.16
CA VAL A 171 -17.42 9.76 -3.43
C VAL A 171 -15.94 9.70 -3.79
N GLN A 172 -15.38 8.49 -3.76
CA GLN A 172 -14.06 8.20 -4.32
C GLN A 172 -14.10 8.31 -5.85
N GLU A 173 -12.94 8.37 -6.51
CA GLU A 173 -12.80 8.51 -7.97
C GLU A 173 -13.15 7.23 -8.74
N SER A 174 -14.37 6.73 -8.56
CA SER A 174 -14.89 5.52 -9.19
C SER A 174 -16.22 5.82 -9.86
N LYS A 175 -16.36 5.40 -11.12
CA LYS A 175 -17.55 5.66 -11.93
C LYS A 175 -18.77 4.98 -11.31
N ILE A 176 -18.63 3.75 -10.84
CA ILE A 176 -19.75 3.01 -10.23
C ILE A 176 -20.27 3.72 -8.97
N LYS A 177 -19.39 4.29 -8.14
CA LYS A 177 -19.80 5.04 -6.95
C LYS A 177 -20.51 6.34 -7.29
N VAL A 178 -20.06 7.04 -8.34
CA VAL A 178 -20.75 8.24 -8.85
C VAL A 178 -22.15 7.88 -9.33
N GLU A 179 -22.29 6.82 -10.12
CA GLU A 179 -23.60 6.39 -10.65
C GLU A 179 -24.53 5.87 -9.56
N LEU A 180 -24.01 5.17 -8.54
CA LEU A 180 -24.78 4.80 -7.35
C LEU A 180 -25.43 6.03 -6.72
N ILE A 181 -24.65 7.08 -6.41
CA ILE A 181 -25.19 8.27 -5.76
C ILE A 181 -26.21 8.99 -6.64
N LYS A 182 -26.01 9.04 -7.97
CA LYS A 182 -26.98 9.65 -8.90
C LYS A 182 -28.28 8.87 -9.02
N SER A 183 -28.25 7.56 -8.76
CA SER A 183 -29.42 6.69 -8.80
C SER A 183 -30.31 6.78 -7.55
N LEU A 184 -29.83 7.46 -6.50
CA LEU A 184 -30.50 7.64 -5.20
C LEU A 184 -31.12 9.03 -5.05
#